data_AF-D6JZR8-F1
#
_entry.id   AF-D6JZR8-F1
#
_cell.length_a   1.000
_cell.length_b   1.000
_cell.length_c   1.000
_cell.angle_alpha   90.00
_cell.angle_beta   90.00
_cell.angle_gamma   90.00
#
_symmetry.space_group_name_H-M   'P 1'
#
loop_
_entity.id
_entity.type
_entity.pdbx_description
1 polymer ?
#
loop_
_entity_poly.entity_id
_entity_poly.type
_entity_poly.pdbx_seq_one_letter_code
_entity_poly.pdbx_strand_id
1 'polypeptide(L)'
;MEQAKDRLVFATARLNQARQAIDSGGAPAAVAHLRAAEGAVAQAAVFLDGVDRLAAELDEAAALVPAALTGAEAERAGAADRLPDVPAGEAHSRLLHADAVLASVRGELTAGRPYDPLDLLRRVVRAAAPLAMGRTGVLSAAALLTARSATAAAAGYVTTHRGAVGAAARTLLAEAERLLAAPAPADHLHADALAREARELAEHDVRARGNPYADLDARASGTAGAVLGGILLPVALPTGVPLAFGGPATRERRAVPTA
;
A
#
# COMPACT_ATOMS: atom_id res chain seq x y z
N MET A 1 -0.49 3.64 14.05
CA MET A 1 -0.41 4.77 15.01
C MET A 1 1.01 5.07 15.45
N GLU A 2 1.82 4.07 15.83
CA GLU A 2 3.17 4.33 16.37
C GLU A 2 4.09 5.09 15.40
N GLN A 3 4.11 4.70 14.13
CA GLN A 3 4.87 5.39 13.08
C GLN A 3 4.50 6.88 12.94
N ALA A 4 3.21 7.23 13.08
CA ALA A 4 2.78 8.63 13.03
C ALA A 4 3.24 9.40 14.28
N LYS A 5 3.20 8.78 15.47
CA LYS A 5 3.72 9.37 16.70
C LYS A 5 5.21 9.62 16.60
N ASP A 6 5.98 8.65 16.12
CA ASP A 6 7.43 8.78 15.90
C ASP A 6 7.76 9.97 15.00
N ARG A 7 6.95 10.19 13.95
CA ARG A 7 7.10 11.35 13.06
C ARG A 7 6.83 12.67 13.76
N LEU A 8 5.80 12.75 14.58
CA LEU A 8 5.45 13.97 15.31
C LEU A 8 6.45 14.29 16.41
N VAL A 9 6.98 13.27 17.10
CA VAL A 9 8.08 13.42 18.07
C VAL A 9 9.33 13.98 17.38
N PHE A 10 9.71 13.39 16.25
CA PHE A 10 10.83 13.88 15.45
C PHE A 10 10.61 15.33 14.97
N ALA A 11 9.41 15.66 14.47
CA ALA A 11 9.08 17.01 14.04
C ALA A 11 9.23 18.03 15.17
N THR A 12 8.73 17.69 16.37
CA THR A 12 8.82 18.54 17.57
C THR A 12 10.27 18.80 17.96
N ALA A 13 11.12 17.75 17.96
CA ALA A 13 12.54 17.90 18.24
C ALA A 13 13.23 18.83 17.24
N ARG A 14 12.90 18.73 15.94
CA ARG A 14 13.46 19.60 14.90
C ARG A 14 12.99 21.04 15.00
N LEU A 15 11.73 21.30 15.36
CA LEU A 15 11.24 22.67 15.59
C LEU A 15 11.97 23.35 16.76
N ASN A 16 12.25 22.61 17.84
CA ASN A 16 13.03 23.14 18.97
C ASN A 16 14.46 23.49 18.55
N GLN A 17 15.11 22.64 17.75
CA GLN A 17 16.44 22.89 17.21
C GLN A 17 16.45 24.08 16.23
N ALA A 18 15.41 24.24 15.42
CA ALA A 18 15.28 25.39 14.54
C ALA A 18 15.21 26.71 15.33
N ARG A 19 14.45 26.73 16.43
CA ARG A 19 14.35 27.88 17.32
C ARG A 19 15.70 28.24 17.95
N GLN A 20 16.39 27.25 18.51
CA GLN A 20 17.73 27.44 19.09
C GLN A 20 18.73 27.98 18.07
N ALA A 21 18.69 27.50 16.82
CA ALA A 21 19.56 27.97 15.76
C ALA A 21 19.25 29.43 15.35
N ILE A 22 17.99 29.86 15.38
CA ILE A 22 17.63 31.27 15.17
C ILE A 22 18.20 32.13 16.30
N ASP A 23 18.00 31.71 17.55
CA ASP A 23 18.47 32.44 18.74
C ASP A 23 20.00 32.57 18.75
N SER A 24 20.73 31.62 18.17
CA SER A 24 22.19 31.65 18.02
C SER A 24 22.69 32.28 16.71
N GLY A 25 21.81 32.89 15.90
CA GLY A 25 22.17 33.56 14.64
C GLY A 25 22.46 32.62 13.44
N GLY A 26 22.17 31.33 13.56
CA GLY A 26 22.41 30.29 12.57
C GLY A 26 21.24 30.05 11.61
N ALA A 27 20.87 31.04 10.81
CA ALA A 27 19.72 30.94 9.89
C ALA A 27 19.75 29.72 8.94
N PRO A 28 20.88 29.31 8.33
CA PRO A 28 20.91 28.11 7.48
C PRO A 28 20.56 26.82 8.22
N ALA A 29 21.04 26.65 9.45
CA ALA A 29 20.73 25.47 10.27
C ALA A 29 19.26 25.44 10.70
N ALA A 30 18.70 26.61 11.03
CA ALA A 30 17.28 26.74 11.34
C ALA A 30 16.38 26.30 10.19
N VAL A 31 16.71 26.71 8.95
CA VAL A 31 15.98 26.30 7.75
C VAL A 31 16.04 24.78 7.55
N ALA A 32 17.21 24.16 7.71
CA ALA A 32 17.35 22.71 7.56
C ALA A 32 16.47 21.94 8.58
N HIS A 33 16.47 22.37 9.84
CA HIS A 33 15.63 21.77 10.87
C HIS A 33 14.13 21.98 10.62
N LEU A 34 13.72 23.17 10.20
CA LEU A 34 12.32 23.45 9.84
C LEU A 34 11.85 22.54 8.69
N ARG A 35 12.66 22.40 7.63
CA ARG A 35 12.35 21.50 6.50
C ARG A 35 12.24 20.04 6.93
N ALA A 36 13.11 19.59 7.83
CA ALA A 36 13.01 18.23 8.38
C ALA A 36 11.70 18.03 9.17
N ALA A 37 11.26 19.03 9.94
CA ALA A 37 10.00 19.00 10.66
C ALA A 37 8.79 18.95 9.71
N GLU A 38 8.77 19.80 8.69
CA GLU A 38 7.72 19.81 7.65
C GLU A 38 7.58 18.44 6.96
N GLY A 39 8.72 17.84 6.57
CA GLY A 39 8.73 16.51 5.96
C GLY A 39 8.18 15.43 6.88
N ALA A 40 8.47 15.52 8.19
CA ALA A 40 7.95 14.59 9.19
C ALA A 40 6.45 14.73 9.41
N VAL A 41 5.92 15.96 9.49
CA VAL A 41 4.48 16.22 9.58
C VAL A 41 3.76 15.70 8.33
N ALA A 42 4.31 15.95 7.14
CA ALA A 42 3.74 15.43 5.90
C ALA A 42 3.69 13.89 5.88
N GLN A 43 4.71 13.20 6.41
CA GLN A 43 4.67 11.74 6.54
C GLN A 43 3.69 11.25 7.61
N ALA A 44 3.52 11.98 8.72
CA ALA A 44 2.50 11.66 9.71
C ALA A 44 1.09 11.71 9.08
N ALA A 45 0.81 12.71 8.24
CA ALA A 45 -0.45 12.81 7.49
C ALA A 45 -0.68 11.59 6.59
N VAL A 46 0.32 11.15 5.82
CA VAL A 46 0.23 9.93 4.98
C VAL A 46 -0.18 8.70 5.78
N PHE A 47 0.31 8.54 7.02
CA PHE A 47 -0.08 7.42 7.87
C PHE A 47 -1.52 7.52 8.38
N LEU A 48 -1.96 8.71 8.78
CA LEU A 48 -3.33 8.94 9.28
C LEU A 48 -4.36 8.78 8.17
N ASP A 49 -4.13 9.43 7.02
CA ASP A 49 -4.94 9.23 5.81
C ASP A 49 -4.95 7.76 5.38
N GLY A 50 -3.83 7.07 5.61
CA GLY A 50 -3.67 5.62 5.49
C GLY A 50 -4.70 4.82 6.28
N VAL A 51 -4.83 5.14 7.56
CA VAL A 51 -5.74 4.47 8.50
C VAL A 51 -7.19 4.79 8.17
N ASP A 52 -7.51 6.06 7.94
CA ASP A 52 -8.89 6.48 7.68
C ASP A 52 -9.44 5.85 6.39
N ARG A 53 -8.62 5.82 5.34
CA ARG A 53 -8.96 5.13 4.09
C ARG A 53 -9.14 3.63 4.30
N LEU A 54 -8.21 2.97 5.02
CA LEU A 54 -8.31 1.53 5.26
C LEU A 54 -9.57 1.20 6.06
N ALA A 55 -9.94 2.01 7.04
CA ALA A 55 -11.19 1.83 7.79
C ALA A 55 -12.41 1.89 6.85
N ALA A 56 -12.49 2.90 5.99
CA ALA A 56 -13.57 3.02 5.00
C ALA A 56 -13.59 1.85 4.00
N GLU A 57 -12.43 1.40 3.52
CA GLU A 57 -12.30 0.26 2.61
C GLU A 57 -12.70 -1.06 3.27
N LEU A 58 -12.43 -1.24 4.57
CA LEU A 58 -12.85 -2.41 5.34
C LEU A 58 -14.38 -2.44 5.53
N ASP A 59 -14.99 -1.28 5.82
CA ASP A 59 -16.45 -1.15 5.92
C ASP A 59 -17.13 -1.44 4.58
N GLU A 60 -16.60 -0.86 3.49
CA GLU A 60 -17.08 -1.12 2.13
C GLU A 60 -16.91 -2.60 1.76
N ALA A 61 -15.75 -3.18 2.06
CA ALA A 61 -15.49 -4.59 1.80
C ALA A 61 -16.45 -5.49 2.58
N ALA A 62 -16.67 -5.22 3.86
CA ALA A 62 -17.58 -6.00 4.70
C ALA A 62 -19.02 -5.97 4.15
N ALA A 63 -19.48 -4.83 3.65
CA ALA A 63 -20.79 -4.70 3.00
C ALA A 63 -20.85 -5.46 1.65
N LEU A 64 -19.73 -5.54 0.92
CA LEU A 64 -19.67 -6.15 -0.40
C LEU A 64 -19.52 -7.68 -0.37
N VAL A 65 -18.91 -8.24 0.68
CA VAL A 65 -18.61 -9.69 0.78
C VAL A 65 -19.82 -10.60 0.52
N PRO A 66 -21.01 -10.39 1.14
CA PRO A 66 -22.15 -11.27 0.90
C PRO A 66 -22.58 -11.30 -0.57
N ALA A 67 -22.65 -10.13 -1.20
CA ALA A 67 -23.03 -10.02 -2.61
C ALA A 67 -21.97 -10.62 -3.54
N ALA A 68 -20.68 -10.42 -3.24
CA ALA A 68 -19.59 -11.03 -4.00
C ALA A 68 -19.60 -12.56 -3.90
N LEU A 69 -19.89 -13.12 -2.72
CA LEU A 69 -20.02 -14.56 -2.51
C LEU A 69 -21.17 -15.13 -3.35
N THR A 70 -22.36 -14.53 -3.28
CA THR A 70 -23.50 -14.93 -4.12
C THR A 70 -23.19 -14.82 -5.62
N GLY A 71 -22.50 -13.75 -6.04
CA GLY A 71 -22.07 -13.57 -7.42
C GLY A 71 -21.13 -14.68 -7.89
N ALA A 72 -20.15 -15.06 -7.07
CA ALA A 72 -19.22 -16.15 -7.37
C ALA A 72 -19.91 -17.52 -7.43
N GLU A 73 -20.88 -17.77 -6.54
CA GLU A 73 -21.68 -19.00 -6.57
C GLU A 73 -22.53 -19.12 -7.85
N ALA A 74 -23.06 -17.99 -8.33
CA ALA A 74 -23.79 -17.93 -9.59
C ALA A 74 -22.89 -18.19 -10.80
N GLU A 75 -21.68 -17.61 -10.83
CA GLU A 75 -20.68 -17.91 -11.87
C GLU A 75 -20.29 -19.39 -11.85
N ARG A 76 -20.07 -19.97 -10.67
CA ARG A 76 -19.79 -21.39 -10.49
C ARG A 76 -20.93 -22.27 -11.00
N ALA A 77 -22.19 -21.92 -10.71
CA ALA A 77 -23.35 -22.68 -11.16
C ALA A 77 -23.47 -22.68 -12.70
N GLY A 78 -23.13 -21.57 -13.35
CA GLY A 78 -23.16 -21.45 -14.82
C GLY A 78 -21.89 -21.92 -15.53
N ALA A 79 -20.83 -22.28 -14.82
CA ALA A 79 -19.53 -22.59 -15.42
C ALA A 79 -19.51 -23.91 -16.21
N ALA A 80 -20.26 -24.93 -15.78
CA ALA A 80 -20.30 -26.24 -16.46
C ALA A 80 -20.78 -26.13 -17.91
N ASP A 81 -21.72 -25.23 -18.19
CA ASP A 81 -22.27 -25.00 -19.54
C ASP A 81 -21.36 -24.12 -20.42
N ARG A 82 -20.35 -23.47 -19.83
CA ARG A 82 -19.55 -22.39 -20.45
C ARG A 82 -18.07 -22.74 -20.66
N LEU A 83 -17.64 -23.93 -20.27
CA LEU A 83 -16.27 -24.42 -20.43
C LEU A 83 -16.16 -25.56 -21.49
N PRO A 84 -16.75 -25.44 -22.70
CA PRO A 84 -16.74 -26.54 -23.67
C PRO A 84 -15.34 -26.82 -24.25
N ASP A 85 -14.47 -25.81 -24.31
CA ASP A 85 -13.12 -25.91 -24.89
C ASP A 85 -12.02 -26.25 -23.87
N VAL A 86 -12.37 -26.38 -22.59
CA VAL A 86 -11.42 -26.74 -21.51
C VAL A 86 -11.47 -28.26 -21.30
N PRO A 87 -10.31 -28.95 -21.21
CA PRO A 87 -10.29 -30.37 -20.89
C PRO A 87 -11.12 -30.69 -19.64
N ALA A 88 -11.97 -31.71 -19.70
CA ALA A 88 -12.94 -32.02 -18.63
C ALA A 88 -12.28 -32.15 -17.24
N GLY A 89 -11.07 -32.73 -17.16
CA GLY A 89 -10.32 -32.83 -15.90
C GLY A 89 -9.82 -31.49 -15.35
N GLU A 90 -9.45 -30.55 -16.23
CA GLU A 90 -9.05 -29.20 -15.84
C GLU A 90 -10.27 -28.38 -15.38
N ALA A 91 -11.37 -28.43 -16.13
CA ALA A 91 -12.63 -27.80 -15.74
C ALA A 91 -13.12 -28.31 -14.38
N HIS A 92 -13.08 -29.63 -14.17
CA HIS A 92 -13.43 -30.25 -12.89
C HIS A 92 -12.54 -29.76 -11.74
N SER A 93 -11.22 -29.66 -11.97
CA SER A 93 -10.28 -29.18 -10.95
C SER A 93 -10.54 -27.73 -10.56
N ARG A 94 -10.85 -26.86 -11.53
CA ARG A 94 -11.21 -25.45 -11.28
C ARG A 94 -12.50 -25.33 -10.46
N LEU A 95 -13.51 -26.13 -10.79
CA LEU A 95 -14.78 -26.16 -10.06
C LEU A 95 -14.59 -26.64 -8.61
N LEU A 96 -13.85 -27.73 -8.40
CA LEU A 96 -13.56 -28.23 -7.04
C LEU A 96 -12.79 -27.20 -6.21
N HIS A 97 -11.82 -26.51 -6.81
CA HIS A 97 -11.08 -25.45 -6.14
C HIS A 97 -12.00 -24.29 -5.73
N ALA A 98 -12.83 -23.81 -6.66
CA ALA A 98 -13.78 -22.74 -6.36
C ALA A 98 -14.76 -23.16 -5.25
N ASP A 99 -15.31 -24.37 -5.31
CA ASP A 99 -16.22 -24.90 -4.29
C ASP A 99 -15.58 -24.93 -2.90
N ALA A 100 -14.34 -25.42 -2.81
CA ALA A 100 -13.62 -25.45 -1.55
C ALA A 100 -13.39 -24.05 -0.97
N VAL A 101 -12.99 -23.08 -1.81
CA VAL A 101 -12.76 -21.70 -1.37
C VAL A 101 -14.05 -21.02 -0.95
N LEU A 102 -15.12 -21.09 -1.75
CA LEU A 102 -16.40 -20.46 -1.45
C LEU A 102 -17.05 -21.08 -0.20
N ALA A 103 -16.95 -22.40 -0.01
CA ALA A 103 -17.40 -23.06 1.21
C ALA A 103 -16.61 -22.58 2.45
N SER A 104 -15.29 -22.42 2.33
CA SER A 104 -14.46 -21.89 3.41
C SER A 104 -14.82 -20.45 3.76
N VAL A 105 -15.01 -19.57 2.77
CA VAL A 105 -15.45 -18.17 2.97
C VAL A 105 -16.81 -18.12 3.67
N ARG A 106 -17.76 -18.96 3.25
CA ARG A 106 -19.08 -19.05 3.91
C ARG A 106 -18.98 -19.52 5.35
N GLY A 107 -18.12 -20.50 5.63
CA GLY A 107 -17.85 -20.98 6.99
C GLY A 107 -17.28 -19.86 7.88
N GLU A 108 -16.34 -19.07 7.36
CA GLU A 108 -15.73 -17.96 8.09
C GLU A 108 -16.74 -16.84 8.39
N LEU A 109 -17.57 -16.46 7.41
CA LEU A 109 -18.64 -15.47 7.57
C LEU A 109 -19.67 -15.87 8.63
N THR A 110 -20.01 -17.15 8.71
CA THR A 110 -21.01 -17.67 9.64
C THR A 110 -20.45 -18.01 11.03
N ALA A 111 -19.11 -18.05 11.17
CA ALA A 111 -18.46 -18.39 12.44
C ALA A 111 -18.55 -17.29 13.51
N GLY A 112 -18.97 -16.07 13.16
CA GLY A 112 -19.12 -14.94 14.10
C GLY A 112 -17.80 -14.45 14.72
N ARG A 113 -16.66 -14.79 14.11
CA ARG A 113 -15.32 -14.36 14.53
C ARG A 113 -14.88 -13.14 13.71
N PRO A 114 -13.97 -12.29 14.23
CA PRO A 114 -13.35 -11.25 13.42
C PRO A 114 -12.69 -11.87 12.17
N TYR A 115 -12.95 -11.29 11.01
CA TYR A 115 -12.39 -11.69 9.72
C TYR A 115 -11.83 -10.45 9.01
N ASP A 116 -10.93 -10.65 8.05
CA ASP A 116 -10.46 -9.59 7.14
C ASP A 116 -11.38 -9.57 5.90
N PRO A 117 -12.30 -8.59 5.77
CA PRO A 117 -13.22 -8.53 4.64
C PRO A 117 -12.51 -8.35 3.29
N LEU A 118 -11.36 -7.67 3.25
CA LEU A 118 -10.60 -7.50 2.00
C LEU A 118 -9.92 -8.82 1.59
N ASP A 119 -9.52 -9.64 2.56
CA ASP A 119 -9.02 -11.00 2.28
C ASP A 119 -10.12 -11.92 1.75
N LEU A 120 -11.30 -11.90 2.37
CA LEU A 120 -12.45 -12.67 1.88
C LEU A 120 -12.81 -12.27 0.44
N LEU A 121 -12.89 -10.97 0.15
CA LEU A 121 -13.13 -10.50 -1.22
C LEU A 121 -12.05 -10.99 -2.20
N ARG A 122 -10.77 -10.89 -1.84
CA ARG A 122 -9.67 -11.39 -2.69
C ARG A 122 -9.82 -12.88 -2.98
N ARG A 123 -10.15 -13.68 -1.97
CA ARG A 123 -10.34 -15.13 -2.10
C ARG A 123 -11.52 -15.46 -3.01
N VAL A 124 -12.65 -14.76 -2.84
CA VAL A 124 -13.84 -14.91 -3.70
C VAL A 124 -13.52 -14.54 -5.15
N VAL A 125 -12.93 -13.37 -5.39
CA VAL A 125 -12.57 -12.90 -6.73
C VAL A 125 -11.59 -13.86 -7.42
N ARG A 126 -10.57 -14.33 -6.70
CA ARG A 126 -9.58 -15.29 -7.23
C ARG A 126 -10.19 -16.65 -7.57
N ALA A 127 -11.08 -17.16 -6.71
CA ALA A 127 -11.77 -18.42 -6.94
C ALA A 127 -12.72 -18.35 -8.14
N ALA A 128 -13.38 -17.21 -8.34
CA ALA A 128 -14.29 -17.01 -9.47
C ALA A 128 -13.57 -16.67 -10.78
N ALA A 129 -12.34 -16.15 -10.75
CA ALA A 129 -11.63 -15.67 -11.93
C ALA A 129 -11.49 -16.70 -13.07
N PRO A 130 -11.20 -17.99 -12.82
CA PRO A 130 -11.13 -19.01 -13.88
C PRO A 130 -12.49 -19.43 -14.46
N LEU A 131 -13.59 -19.02 -13.81
CA LEU A 131 -14.96 -19.42 -14.13
C LEU A 131 -15.77 -18.28 -14.78
N ALA A 132 -15.44 -17.03 -14.46
CA ALA A 132 -16.15 -15.84 -14.92
C ALA A 132 -15.65 -15.38 -16.30
N MET A 133 -16.44 -15.62 -17.35
CA MET A 133 -16.19 -15.00 -18.65
C MET A 133 -16.60 -13.52 -18.60
N GLY A 134 -15.62 -12.61 -18.54
CA GLY A 134 -15.85 -11.17 -18.71
C GLY A 134 -16.53 -10.49 -17.52
N ARG A 135 -15.89 -10.55 -16.34
CA ARG A 135 -16.13 -9.77 -15.11
C ARG A 135 -17.09 -8.58 -15.28
N THR A 136 -18.37 -8.80 -15.00
CA THR A 136 -19.38 -7.74 -14.85
C THR A 136 -20.04 -7.82 -13.47
N GLY A 137 -20.61 -6.72 -13.00
CA GLY A 137 -21.34 -6.66 -11.73
C GLY A 137 -20.45 -6.70 -10.48
N VAL A 138 -20.88 -7.43 -9.46
CA VAL A 138 -20.31 -7.36 -8.10
C VAL A 138 -18.86 -7.85 -8.02
N LEU A 139 -18.47 -8.82 -8.83
CA LEU A 139 -17.10 -9.37 -8.81
C LEU A 139 -16.07 -8.40 -9.40
N SER A 140 -16.45 -7.56 -10.36
CA SER A 140 -15.56 -6.52 -10.89
C SER A 140 -15.39 -5.38 -9.89
N ALA A 141 -16.47 -5.01 -9.17
CA ALA A 141 -16.41 -4.04 -8.07
C ALA A 141 -15.53 -4.54 -6.92
N ALA A 142 -15.68 -5.81 -6.53
CA ALA A 142 -14.84 -6.45 -5.51
C ALA A 142 -13.37 -6.47 -5.93
N ALA A 143 -13.07 -6.86 -7.18
CA ALA A 143 -11.70 -6.86 -7.69
C ALA A 143 -11.09 -5.45 -7.71
N LEU A 144 -11.88 -4.43 -8.08
CA LEU A 144 -11.44 -3.04 -8.06
C LEU A 144 -11.13 -2.57 -6.64
N LEU A 145 -12.02 -2.83 -5.68
CA LEU A 145 -11.84 -2.44 -4.29
C LEU A 145 -10.56 -3.07 -3.70
N THR A 146 -10.36 -4.37 -3.89
CA THR A 146 -9.16 -5.06 -3.38
C THR A 146 -7.88 -4.53 -4.01
N ALA A 147 -7.90 -4.27 -5.32
CA ALA A 147 -6.75 -3.74 -6.05
C ALA A 147 -6.41 -2.30 -5.63
N ARG A 148 -7.42 -1.42 -5.48
CA ARG A 148 -7.21 -0.05 -4.99
C ARG A 148 -6.64 -0.04 -3.58
N SER A 149 -7.18 -0.87 -2.69
CA SER A 149 -6.71 -0.99 -1.31
C SER A 149 -5.25 -1.46 -1.27
N ALA A 150 -4.91 -2.52 -2.02
CA ALA A 150 -3.53 -3.03 -2.11
C ALA A 150 -2.56 -1.98 -2.68
N THR A 151 -2.93 -1.31 -3.77
CA THR A 151 -2.10 -0.26 -4.39
C THR A 151 -1.91 0.93 -3.45
N ALA A 152 -2.95 1.38 -2.76
CA ALA A 152 -2.84 2.46 -1.77
C ALA A 152 -1.94 2.08 -0.59
N ALA A 153 -2.05 0.84 -0.08
CA ALA A 153 -1.21 0.32 0.99
C ALA A 153 0.27 0.21 0.57
N ALA A 154 0.54 -0.23 -0.66
CA ALA A 154 1.88 -0.26 -1.24
C ALA A 154 2.44 1.15 -1.43
N ALA A 155 1.68 2.07 -2.04
CA ALA A 155 2.08 3.45 -2.28
C ALA A 155 2.39 4.20 -0.98
N GLY A 156 1.56 4.05 0.05
CA GLY A 156 1.81 4.62 1.38
C GLY A 156 3.12 4.12 1.99
N TYR A 157 3.42 2.84 1.85
CA TYR A 157 4.66 2.25 2.34
C TYR A 157 5.89 2.78 1.63
N VAL A 158 5.88 2.72 0.29
CA VAL A 158 6.98 3.17 -0.56
C VAL A 158 7.27 4.65 -0.32
N THR A 159 6.22 5.46 -0.16
CA THR A 159 6.34 6.90 0.13
C THR A 159 7.01 7.16 1.50
N THR A 160 6.65 6.38 2.52
CA THR A 160 7.14 6.56 3.89
C THR A 160 8.48 5.87 4.17
N HIS A 161 8.98 5.07 3.22
CA HIS A 161 10.24 4.32 3.30
C HIS A 161 11.15 4.50 2.07
N ARG A 162 11.00 5.61 1.34
CA ARG A 162 11.70 5.89 0.08
C ARG A 162 13.23 5.80 0.14
N GLY A 163 13.85 5.96 1.31
CA GLY A 163 15.30 5.86 1.50
C GLY A 163 15.84 4.42 1.55
N ALA A 164 14.95 3.44 1.72
CA ALA A 164 15.27 2.02 1.79
C ALA A 164 14.69 1.20 0.63
N VAL A 165 13.52 1.59 0.11
CA VAL A 165 12.85 0.84 -0.97
C VAL A 165 13.57 0.97 -2.31
N GLY A 166 13.87 -0.17 -2.94
CA GLY A 166 14.57 -0.30 -4.21
C GLY A 166 13.70 -0.05 -5.45
N ALA A 167 14.33 -0.11 -6.62
CA ALA A 167 13.67 0.19 -7.91
C ALA A 167 12.63 -0.86 -8.30
N ALA A 168 12.88 -2.15 -8.03
CA ALA A 168 11.97 -3.24 -8.39
C ALA A 168 10.58 -3.08 -7.76
N ALA A 169 10.50 -2.79 -6.46
CA ALA A 169 9.23 -2.52 -5.77
C ALA A 169 8.49 -1.31 -6.36
N ARG A 170 9.24 -0.26 -6.74
CA ARG A 170 8.65 0.96 -7.36
C ARG A 170 8.12 0.69 -8.76
N THR A 171 8.79 -0.15 -9.54
CA THR A 171 8.33 -0.54 -10.88
C THR A 171 7.05 -1.35 -10.80
N LEU A 172 6.98 -2.34 -9.91
CA LEU A 172 5.76 -3.13 -9.69
C LEU A 172 4.59 -2.25 -9.24
N LEU A 173 4.83 -1.30 -8.33
CA LEU A 173 3.80 -0.35 -7.92
C LEU A 173 3.33 0.54 -9.08
N ALA A 174 4.26 1.06 -9.89
CA ALA A 174 3.91 1.89 -11.05
C ALA A 174 3.08 1.10 -12.08
N GLU A 175 3.38 -0.17 -12.27
CA GLU A 175 2.60 -1.04 -13.16
C GLU A 175 1.21 -1.33 -12.58
N ALA A 176 1.10 -1.59 -11.27
CA ALA A 176 -0.20 -1.72 -10.61
C ALA A 176 -1.06 -0.45 -10.74
N GLU A 177 -0.47 0.73 -10.57
CA GLU A 177 -1.13 2.03 -10.79
C GLU A 177 -1.58 2.19 -12.25
N ARG A 178 -0.74 1.79 -13.21
CA ARG A 178 -1.06 1.83 -14.66
C ARG A 178 -2.26 0.94 -15.01
N LEU A 179 -2.30 -0.28 -14.48
CA LEU A 179 -3.39 -1.23 -14.72
C LEU A 179 -4.71 -0.74 -14.09
N LEU A 180 -4.67 -0.12 -12.91
CA LEU A 180 -5.86 0.47 -12.28
C LEU A 180 -6.42 1.67 -13.04
N ALA A 181 -5.58 2.40 -13.76
CA ALA A 181 -6.02 3.52 -14.59
C ALA A 181 -6.68 3.05 -15.90
N ALA A 182 -6.46 1.80 -16.32
CA ALA A 182 -7.09 1.24 -17.49
C ALA A 182 -8.57 0.85 -17.22
N PRO A 183 -9.48 1.00 -18.19
CA PRO A 183 -10.91 0.73 -17.98
C PRO A 183 -11.27 -0.78 -17.99
N ALA A 184 -10.30 -1.68 -17.77
CA ALA A 184 -10.46 -3.12 -17.95
C ALA A 184 -10.60 -3.86 -16.59
N PRO A 185 -11.79 -4.43 -16.27
CA PRO A 185 -11.98 -5.25 -15.06
C PRO A 185 -11.02 -6.44 -15.01
N ALA A 186 -10.66 -6.93 -16.21
CA ALA A 186 -9.46 -7.68 -16.60
C ALA A 186 -8.28 -7.59 -15.62
N ASP A 187 -7.89 -6.35 -15.43
CA ASP A 187 -6.55 -5.99 -15.03
C ASP A 187 -6.50 -5.71 -13.52
N HIS A 188 -7.65 -5.51 -12.87
CA HIS A 188 -7.72 -5.25 -11.43
C HIS A 188 -7.12 -6.40 -10.60
N LEU A 189 -7.37 -7.66 -10.98
CA LEU A 189 -6.78 -8.81 -10.27
C LEU A 189 -5.25 -8.85 -10.43
N HIS A 190 -4.76 -8.50 -11.62
CA HIS A 190 -3.33 -8.42 -11.87
C HIS A 190 -2.69 -7.24 -11.11
N ALA A 191 -3.38 -6.09 -11.07
CA ALA A 191 -2.98 -4.93 -10.30
C ALA A 191 -2.91 -5.22 -8.79
N ASP A 192 -3.90 -5.93 -8.23
CA ASP A 192 -3.88 -6.41 -6.83
C ASP A 192 -2.63 -7.26 -6.56
N ALA A 193 -2.33 -8.21 -7.45
CA ALA A 193 -1.16 -9.08 -7.31
C ALA A 193 0.16 -8.28 -7.33
N LEU A 194 0.34 -7.41 -8.33
CA LEU A 194 1.53 -6.56 -8.45
C LEU A 194 1.70 -5.60 -7.27
N ALA A 195 0.61 -5.01 -6.78
CA ALA A 195 0.66 -4.11 -5.62
C ALA A 195 1.10 -4.84 -4.34
N ARG A 196 0.62 -6.07 -4.13
CA ARG A 196 1.03 -6.90 -3.01
C ARG A 196 2.50 -7.31 -3.11
N GLU A 197 2.94 -7.74 -4.28
CA GLU A 197 4.34 -8.08 -4.53
C GLU A 197 5.26 -6.85 -4.32
N ALA A 198 4.85 -5.68 -4.82
CA ALA A 198 5.54 -4.42 -4.58
C ALA A 198 5.69 -4.12 -3.09
N ARG A 199 4.62 -4.34 -2.31
CA ARG A 199 4.62 -4.14 -0.86
C ARG A 199 5.54 -5.12 -0.15
N GLU A 200 5.47 -6.41 -0.47
CA GLU A 200 6.31 -7.46 0.12
C GLU A 200 7.81 -7.20 -0.16
N LEU A 201 8.14 -6.81 -1.39
CA LEU A 201 9.50 -6.45 -1.78
C LEU A 201 9.98 -5.17 -1.08
N ALA A 202 9.13 -4.15 -0.99
CA ALA A 202 9.47 -2.94 -0.25
C ALA A 202 9.71 -3.22 1.25
N GLU A 203 8.93 -4.11 1.86
CA GLU A 203 9.16 -4.53 3.24
C GLU A 203 10.45 -5.32 3.40
N HIS A 204 10.76 -6.19 2.43
CA HIS A 204 12.05 -6.87 2.39
C HIS A 204 13.20 -5.86 2.34
N ASP A 205 13.13 -4.87 1.44
CA ASP A 205 14.15 -3.85 1.28
C ASP A 205 14.38 -3.07 2.58
N VAL A 206 13.30 -2.68 3.28
CA VAL A 206 13.38 -2.01 4.58
C VAL A 206 14.03 -2.89 5.64
N ARG A 207 13.67 -4.18 5.70
CA ARG A 207 14.31 -5.14 6.63
C ARG A 207 15.79 -5.35 6.31
N ALA A 208 16.13 -5.54 5.04
CA ALA A 208 17.49 -5.78 4.57
C ALA A 208 18.40 -4.56 4.76
N ARG A 209 17.84 -3.35 4.63
CA ARG A 209 18.55 -2.10 4.94
C ARG A 209 18.99 -2.02 6.40
N GLY A 210 18.23 -2.66 7.30
CA GLY A 210 18.44 -2.59 8.74
C GLY A 210 18.23 -1.19 9.31
N ASN A 211 18.40 -1.04 10.63
CA ASN A 211 18.47 0.26 11.28
C ASN A 211 19.95 0.64 11.50
N PRO A 212 20.57 1.48 10.63
CA PRO A 212 21.95 1.92 10.84
C PRO A 212 22.14 2.79 12.09
N TYR A 213 21.06 3.16 12.78
CA TYR A 213 21.05 3.93 14.03
C TYR A 213 20.63 3.11 15.25
N ALA A 214 20.65 1.76 15.17
CA ALA A 214 20.36 0.92 16.33
C ALA A 214 21.36 1.15 17.50
N ASP A 215 22.58 1.58 17.17
CA ASP A 215 23.67 1.86 18.12
C ASP A 215 23.76 3.34 18.54
N LEU A 216 23.07 4.25 17.83
CA LEU A 216 23.07 5.68 18.11
C LEU A 216 21.86 6.02 18.99
N ASP A 217 22.04 5.73 20.29
CA ASP A 217 21.44 6.35 21.47
C ASP A 217 19.92 6.67 21.38
N ALA A 218 19.16 6.08 22.31
CA ALA A 218 17.71 6.23 22.50
C ALA A 218 17.17 7.68 22.66
N ARG A 219 18.03 8.70 22.55
CA ARG A 219 17.71 10.13 22.63
C ARG A 219 17.18 10.74 21.32
N ALA A 220 17.27 10.05 20.20
CA ALA A 220 16.84 10.55 18.88
C ALA A 220 15.67 9.75 18.28
N SER A 221 14.65 9.47 19.11
CA SER A 221 13.41 8.79 18.68
C SER A 221 12.85 9.39 17.38
N GLY A 222 12.46 8.53 16.43
CA GLY A 222 11.97 8.91 15.10
C GLY A 222 13.05 9.22 14.04
N THR A 223 14.34 9.30 14.39
CA THR A 223 15.43 9.56 13.42
C THR A 223 15.64 8.43 12.43
N ALA A 224 15.65 7.19 12.91
CA ALA A 224 15.73 6.00 12.04
C ALA A 224 14.60 5.99 11.01
N GLY A 225 13.37 6.23 11.48
CA GLY A 225 12.25 6.43 10.59
C GLY A 225 12.51 7.59 9.61
N ALA A 226 13.00 8.74 10.07
CA ALA A 226 13.17 9.93 9.23
C ALA A 226 14.17 9.67 8.10
N VAL A 227 15.19 8.86 8.34
CA VAL A 227 16.14 8.40 7.30
C VAL A 227 15.47 7.42 6.34
N LEU A 228 14.73 6.42 6.85
CA LEU A 228 13.98 5.49 6.01
C LEU A 228 12.96 6.22 5.13
N GLY A 229 12.27 7.22 5.67
CA GLY A 229 11.36 8.10 4.96
C GLY A 229 12.06 9.13 4.08
N GLY A 230 13.39 9.16 4.05
CA GLY A 230 14.20 10.10 3.28
C GLY A 230 14.02 11.56 3.71
N ILE A 231 13.47 11.85 4.88
CA ILE A 231 13.49 13.19 5.48
C ILE A 231 14.95 13.59 5.79
N LEU A 232 15.75 12.62 6.20
CA LEU A 232 17.18 12.77 6.50
C LEU A 232 18.04 11.87 5.60
N LEU A 233 19.32 12.22 5.46
CA LEU A 233 20.32 11.39 4.77
C LEU A 233 21.05 10.45 5.76
N PRO A 234 21.48 9.25 5.32
CA PRO A 234 22.25 8.31 6.16
C PRO A 234 23.62 8.83 6.60
N VAL A 235 24.18 9.81 5.87
CA VAL A 235 25.45 10.45 6.17
C VAL A 235 25.19 11.93 6.48
N ALA A 236 25.59 12.35 7.68
CA ALA A 236 25.66 13.75 8.04
C ALA A 236 26.80 14.38 7.23
N LEU A 237 26.53 14.80 5.99
CA LEU A 237 27.35 15.84 5.37
C LEU A 237 27.22 17.09 6.27
N PRO A 238 28.32 17.82 6.55
CA PRO A 238 28.32 19.00 7.42
C PRO A 238 27.41 20.14 6.95
N THR A 239 26.73 19.98 5.81
CA THR A 239 25.85 20.98 5.20
C THR A 239 24.35 20.70 5.36
N GLY A 240 23.93 19.58 5.97
CA GLY A 240 22.51 19.37 6.34
C GLY A 240 21.50 19.53 5.20
N VAL A 241 21.93 19.43 3.93
CA VAL A 241 21.10 19.72 2.77
C VAL A 241 20.11 18.56 2.57
N PRO A 242 18.79 18.76 2.72
CA PRO A 242 17.81 17.74 2.41
C PRO A 242 17.78 17.55 0.89
N LEU A 243 18.22 16.39 0.39
CA LEU A 243 18.02 16.04 -1.01
C LEU A 243 16.63 15.41 -1.18
N ALA A 244 15.85 16.02 -2.06
CA ALA A 244 14.47 15.68 -2.46
C ALA A 244 13.39 16.01 -1.42
N PHE A 245 13.10 17.31 -1.26
CA PHE A 245 11.83 17.74 -0.66
C PHE A 245 10.69 17.32 -1.59
N GLY A 246 9.87 16.38 -1.13
CA GLY A 246 8.76 15.94 -1.95
C GLY A 246 7.96 14.80 -1.38
N GLY A 247 6.83 15.13 -0.76
CA GLY A 247 5.76 14.17 -0.51
C GLY A 247 5.11 13.69 -1.81
N PRO A 248 4.10 12.81 -1.73
CA PRO A 248 3.43 12.26 -2.92
C PRO A 248 2.88 13.35 -3.86
N ALA A 249 2.48 14.51 -3.32
CA ALA A 249 2.00 15.67 -4.08
C ALA A 249 3.08 16.43 -4.89
N THR A 250 4.37 16.09 -4.78
CA THR A 250 5.42 16.69 -5.61
C THR A 250 5.96 15.74 -6.68
N ARG A 251 5.37 14.54 -6.81
CA ARG A 251 5.72 13.52 -7.83
C ARG A 251 5.66 14.10 -9.25
N GLU A 252 4.71 14.99 -9.50
CA GLU A 252 4.47 15.60 -10.83
C GLU A 252 5.31 16.85 -11.13
N ARG A 253 6.02 17.42 -10.15
CA ARG A 253 6.78 18.67 -10.35
C ARG A 253 8.11 18.48 -11.11
N ARG A 254 8.38 17.28 -11.63
CA ARG A 254 9.57 16.94 -12.43
C ARG A 254 9.26 16.63 -13.90
N ALA A 255 8.09 17.01 -14.41
CA ALA A 255 7.93 17.14 -15.86
C ALA A 255 8.73 18.37 -16.31
N VAL A 256 9.92 18.14 -16.86
CA VAL A 256 10.66 19.18 -17.61
C VAL A 256 9.80 19.53 -18.83
N PRO A 257 9.53 20.81 -19.12
CA PRO A 257 8.89 21.18 -20.37
C PRO A 257 9.76 20.68 -21.52
N THR A 258 9.22 19.82 -22.37
CA THR A 258 9.84 19.50 -23.66
C THR A 258 9.90 20.80 -24.45
N ALA A 259 11.13 21.31 -24.64
CA ALA A 259 11.42 22.35 -25.61
C ALA A 259 11.26 21.81 -27.03
#